data_AF-A0A849UAK3-F1
#
_entry.id   AF-A0A849UAK3-F1
#
_cell.length_a   1.000
_cell.length_b   1.000
_cell.length_c   1.000
_cell.angle_alpha   90.00
_cell.angle_beta   90.00
_cell.angle_gamma   90.00
#
_symmetry.space_group_name_H-M   'P 1'
#
loop_
_entity.id
_entity.type
_entity.pdbx_description
1 polymer ?
#
loop_
_entity_poly.entity_id
_entity_poly.type
_entity_poly.pdbx_seq_one_letter_code
_entity_poly.pdbx_strand_id
1 'polypeptide(L)'
;NVCGIGDTLHYLYDFGDDWEHLITIEKEMRIRPGVIYPRCIAGKNACPPEDCGGSWRYADMLITLAGKRNARQRELVEWLGGPFDPKLFELDVANERLAEYAEATGA
;
A
#
# COMPACT_ATOMS: atom_id res chain seq x y z
N ASN A 1 24.26 7.68 -8.69
CA ASN A 1 22.93 7.64 -8.05
C ASN A 1 21.90 8.22 -8.99
N VAL A 2 20.79 7.51 -9.18
CA VAL A 2 19.66 7.94 -10.04
C VAL A 2 18.80 8.99 -9.31
N CYS A 3 18.88 9.04 -7.98
CA CYS A 3 18.19 9.99 -7.10
C CYS A 3 18.98 10.19 -5.79
N GLY A 4 18.77 11.32 -5.11
CA GLY A 4 19.35 11.70 -3.82
C GLY A 4 18.30 12.21 -2.83
N ILE A 5 18.74 12.60 -1.63
CA ILE A 5 17.85 13.11 -0.58
C ILE A 5 17.07 14.33 -1.08
N GLY A 6 15.74 14.29 -0.93
CA GLY A 6 14.82 15.31 -1.41
C GLY A 6 14.23 15.04 -2.80
N ASP A 7 14.83 14.13 -3.58
CA ASP A 7 14.26 13.73 -4.86
C ASP A 7 12.98 12.91 -4.66
N THR A 8 12.03 13.09 -5.57
CA THR A 8 10.79 12.31 -5.64
C THR A 8 10.69 11.64 -6.99
N LEU A 9 10.48 10.33 -6.98
CA LEU A 9 10.22 9.52 -8.15
C LEU A 9 8.70 9.29 -8.26
N HIS A 10 8.21 9.30 -9.49
CA HIS A 10 6.86 8.87 -9.82
C HIS A 10 6.92 7.44 -10.33
N TYR A 11 6.18 6.54 -9.69
CA TYR A 11 6.08 5.15 -10.06
C TYR A 11 4.63 4.83 -10.43
N LEU A 12 4.40 4.46 -11.69
CA LEU A 12 3.12 3.99 -12.17
C LEU A 12 3.08 2.47 -12.06
N TYR A 13 2.17 1.97 -11.23
CA TYR A 13 1.87 0.55 -11.07
C TYR A 13 0.55 0.22 -11.75
N ASP A 14 0.49 -0.96 -12.37
CA ASP A 14 -0.68 -1.47 -13.09
C ASP A 14 -1.23 -0.50 -14.16
N PHE A 15 -0.84 -0.70 -15.42
CA PHE A 15 -1.30 0.13 -16.54
C PHE A 15 -2.79 -0.04 -16.90
N GLY A 16 -3.52 -0.93 -16.21
CA GLY A 16 -4.98 -0.98 -16.29
C GLY A 16 -5.64 0.04 -15.35
N ASP A 17 -5.17 0.10 -14.11
CA ASP A 17 -5.74 0.92 -13.03
C ASP A 17 -5.02 2.26 -12.80
N ASP A 18 -3.83 2.44 -13.38
CA ASP A 18 -2.97 3.61 -13.31
C ASP A 18 -2.70 4.09 -11.86
N TRP A 19 -2.21 3.19 -11.01
CA TRP A 19 -1.82 3.54 -9.65
C TRP A 19 -0.53 4.36 -9.63
N GLU A 20 -0.65 5.65 -9.34
CA GLU A 20 0.48 6.56 -9.19
C GLU A 20 1.01 6.57 -7.75
N HIS A 21 2.25 6.14 -7.57
CA HIS A 21 2.99 6.22 -6.32
C HIS A 21 4.07 7.31 -6.38
N LEU A 22 4.12 8.14 -5.34
CA LEU A 22 5.22 9.08 -5.11
C LEU A 22 6.21 8.45 -4.13
N ILE A 23 7.47 8.33 -4.54
CA ILE A 23 8.55 7.78 -3.73
C ILE A 23 9.57 8.87 -3.48
N THR A 24 9.59 9.42 -2.26
CA THR A 24 10.52 10.47 -1.85
C THR A 24 11.68 9.88 -1.05
N ILE A 25 12.91 10.26 -1.39
CA ILE A 25 14.09 9.89 -0.60
C ILE A 25 14.23 10.88 0.56
N GLU A 26 13.68 10.54 1.71
CA GLU A 26 13.69 11.43 2.88
C GLU A 26 15.06 11.48 3.57
N LYS A 27 15.76 10.35 3.63
CA LYS A 27 17.02 10.21 4.37
C LYS A 27 17.83 9.02 3.90
N GLU A 28 19.15 9.20 3.85
CA GLU A 28 20.11 8.11 3.74
C GLU A 28 20.65 7.73 5.13
N MET A 29 20.70 6.43 5.42
CA MET A 29 21.14 5.91 6.71
C MET A 29 22.10 4.73 6.51
N ARG A 30 23.06 4.60 7.43
CA ARG A 30 23.91 3.40 7.47
C ARG A 30 23.06 2.16 7.79
N ILE A 31 23.34 1.07 7.09
CA ILE A 31 22.79 -0.25 7.38
C ILE A 31 23.13 -0.62 8.83
N ARG A 32 22.14 -1.12 9.58
CA ARG A 32 22.33 -1.54 10.96
C ARG A 32 22.59 -3.05 11.02
N PRO A 33 23.67 -3.51 11.68
CA PRO A 33 23.92 -4.94 11.86
C PRO A 33 22.73 -5.64 12.51
N GLY A 34 22.38 -6.82 12.00
CA GLY A 34 21.28 -7.65 12.52
C GLY A 34 19.87 -7.16 12.17
N VAL A 35 19.73 -6.07 11.39
CA VAL A 35 18.42 -5.63 10.87
C VAL A 35 18.23 -6.20 9.47
N ILE A 36 17.08 -6.84 9.26
CA ILE A 36 16.64 -7.33 7.96
C ILE A 36 15.93 -6.20 7.21
N TYR A 37 16.24 -6.04 5.93
CA TYR A 37 15.65 -5.06 5.02
C TYR A 37 15.05 -5.78 3.79
N PRO A 38 14.01 -5.22 3.12
CA PRO A 38 13.31 -3.98 3.45
C PRO A 38 12.48 -4.08 4.74
N ARG A 39 12.19 -2.93 5.35
CA ARG A 39 11.37 -2.85 6.57
C ARG A 39 10.47 -1.64 6.55
N CYS A 40 9.18 -1.86 6.80
CA CYS A 40 8.22 -0.81 7.06
C CYS A 40 8.38 -0.30 8.49
N ILE A 41 8.52 1.02 8.65
CA ILE A 41 8.65 1.68 9.97
C ILE A 41 7.38 2.43 10.39
N ALA A 42 6.51 2.75 9.44
CA ALA A 42 5.25 3.43 9.65
C ALA A 42 4.36 3.29 8.40
N GLY A 43 3.06 3.43 8.58
CA GLY A 43 2.08 3.46 7.50
C GLY A 43 0.70 3.84 8.05
N LYS A 44 -0.24 4.06 7.14
CA LYS A 44 -1.63 4.40 7.47
C LYS A 44 -2.55 3.97 6.34
N ASN A 45 -3.79 3.65 6.73
CA ASN A 45 -4.87 3.21 5.85
C ASN A 45 -4.59 1.87 5.15
N ALA A 46 -5.67 1.19 4.78
CA ALA A 46 -5.59 -0.04 4.01
C ALA A 46 -5.09 0.26 2.60
N CYS A 47 -4.31 -0.68 2.04
CA CYS A 47 -4.00 -0.68 0.62
C CYS A 47 -5.31 -0.81 -0.17
N PRO A 48 -5.51 -0.05 -1.26
CA PRO A 48 -6.60 -0.32 -2.19
C PRO A 48 -6.57 -1.79 -2.63
N PRO A 49 -7.73 -2.46 -2.78
CA PRO A 49 -7.78 -3.80 -3.37
C PRO A 49 -7.25 -3.78 -4.80
N GLU A 50 -6.51 -4.83 -5.19
CA GLU A 50 -6.11 -5.04 -6.59
C GLU A 50 -7.35 -5.07 -7.49
N ASP A 51 -7.18 -4.63 -8.74
CA ASP A 51 -8.22 -4.58 -9.77
C ASP A 51 -9.49 -3.80 -9.37
N CYS A 52 -9.42 -2.90 -8.38
CA CYS A 52 -10.59 -2.11 -7.98
C CYS A 52 -10.92 -0.97 -8.95
N GLY A 53 -10.13 -0.79 -10.02
CA GLY A 53 -10.37 0.16 -11.09
C GLY A 53 -9.71 1.52 -10.86
N GLY A 54 -8.57 1.53 -10.18
CA GLY A 54 -7.77 2.72 -9.93
C GLY A 54 -8.32 3.67 -8.87
N SER A 55 -7.62 4.78 -8.69
CA SER A 55 -7.87 5.75 -7.61
C SER A 55 -9.29 6.32 -7.59
N TRP A 56 -9.87 6.58 -8.77
CA TRP A 56 -11.23 7.12 -8.92
C TRP A 56 -12.30 6.13 -8.46
N ARG A 57 -12.20 4.86 -8.89
CA ARG A 57 -13.17 3.83 -8.51
C ARG A 57 -12.99 3.39 -7.07
N TYR A 58 -11.76 3.41 -6.55
CA TYR A 58 -11.52 3.23 -5.12
C TYR A 58 -12.24 4.31 -4.29
N ALA A 59 -12.16 5.59 -4.67
CA ALA A 59 -12.87 6.67 -3.98
C ALA A 59 -14.41 6.45 -3.99
N ASP A 60 -14.98 6.08 -5.14
CA ASP A 60 -16.40 5.73 -5.26
C ASP A 60 -16.79 4.51 -4.40
N MET A 61 -15.91 3.51 -4.32
CA MET A 61 -16.08 2.35 -3.45
C MET A 61 -16.15 2.79 -1.98
N LEU A 62 -15.23 3.65 -1.52
CA LEU A 62 -15.22 4.16 -0.14
C LEU A 62 -16.50 4.92 0.20
N ILE A 63 -16.98 5.78 -0.71
CA ILE A 63 -18.25 6.50 -0.54
C ILE A 63 -19.41 5.51 -0.42
N THR A 64 -19.42 4.48 -1.27
CA THR A 64 -20.48 3.47 -1.28
C THR A 64 -20.48 2.64 0.01
N LEU A 65 -19.30 2.23 0.50
CA LEU A 65 -19.15 1.46 1.74
C LEU A 65 -19.54 2.27 2.98
N ALA A 66 -19.24 3.57 3.01
CA ALA A 66 -19.63 4.47 4.11
C ALA A 66 -21.11 4.88 4.10
N GLY A 67 -21.81 4.65 2.97
CA GLY A 67 -23.20 5.04 2.78
C GLY A 67 -24.22 4.10 3.43
N LYS A 68 -25.51 4.38 3.19
CA LYS A 68 -26.61 3.52 3.63
C LYS A 68 -26.56 2.18 2.89
N ARG A 69 -26.91 1.10 3.62
CA ARG A 69 -26.99 -0.24 3.05
C ARG A 69 -27.97 -0.31 1.88
N ASN A 70 -27.45 -0.66 0.72
CA ASN A 70 -28.18 -0.83 -0.53
C ASN A 70 -27.65 -2.05 -1.31
N ALA A 71 -28.19 -2.32 -2.51
CA ALA A 71 -27.76 -3.47 -3.31
C ALA A 71 -26.27 -3.38 -3.69
N ARG A 72 -25.83 -2.23 -4.22
CA ARG A 72 -24.45 -1.96 -4.62
C ARG A 72 -23.45 -2.15 -3.47
N GLN A 73 -23.78 -1.68 -2.25
CA GLN A 73 -22.89 -1.88 -1.09
C GLN A 73 -22.74 -3.37 -0.76
N ARG A 74 -23.81 -4.17 -0.86
CA ARG A 74 -23.74 -5.61 -0.60
C ARG A 74 -22.90 -6.34 -1.64
N GLU A 75 -23.10 -6.01 -2.92
CA GLU A 75 -22.30 -6.54 -4.03
C GLU A 75 -20.81 -6.22 -3.85
N LEU A 76 -20.47 -5.00 -3.42
CA LEU A 76 -19.08 -4.63 -3.13
C LEU A 76 -18.50 -5.41 -1.96
N VAL A 77 -19.24 -5.56 -0.85
CA VAL A 77 -18.77 -6.34 0.31
C VAL A 77 -18.56 -7.81 -0.06
N GLU A 78 -19.41 -8.36 -0.92
CA GLU A 78 -19.25 -9.72 -1.44
C GLU A 78 -18.02 -9.84 -2.34
N TRP A 79 -17.82 -8.91 -3.27
CA TRP A 79 -16.62 -8.88 -4.13
C TRP A 79 -15.32 -8.74 -3.32
N LEU A 80 -15.32 -7.92 -2.26
CA LEU A 80 -14.21 -7.76 -1.33
C LEU A 80 -13.93 -9.02 -0.48
N GLY A 81 -14.82 -10.02 -0.52
CA GLY A 81 -14.74 -11.21 0.34
C GLY A 81 -15.08 -10.93 1.81
N GLY A 82 -15.66 -9.77 2.11
CA GLY A 82 -16.03 -9.38 3.47
C GLY A 82 -16.00 -7.86 3.73
N PRO A 83 -16.21 -7.45 4.98
CA PRO A 83 -16.09 -6.04 5.36
C PRO A 83 -14.67 -5.51 5.11
N PHE A 84 -14.59 -4.27 4.62
CA PHE A 84 -13.33 -3.57 4.38
C PHE A 84 -13.25 -2.34 5.27
N ASP A 85 -12.22 -2.27 6.12
CA ASP A 85 -11.90 -1.07 6.89
C ASP A 85 -10.80 -0.27 6.17
N PRO A 86 -11.11 0.88 5.54
CA PRO A 86 -10.13 1.67 4.81
C PRO A 86 -9.06 2.28 5.71
N LYS A 87 -9.23 2.28 7.04
CA LYS A 87 -8.26 2.83 7.99
C LYS A 87 -7.32 1.77 8.56
N LEU A 88 -7.59 0.49 8.31
CA LEU A 88 -6.81 -0.61 8.88
C LEU A 88 -5.42 -0.66 8.23
N PHE A 89 -4.39 -0.38 9.03
CA PHE A 89 -3.00 -0.63 8.69
C PHE A 89 -2.30 -1.25 9.89
N GLU A 90 -1.71 -2.43 9.68
CA GLU A 90 -1.00 -3.17 10.72
C GLU A 90 0.47 -3.30 10.32
N LEU A 91 1.35 -2.66 11.10
CA LEU A 91 2.77 -2.58 10.79
C LEU A 91 3.46 -3.95 10.80
N ASP A 92 3.02 -4.84 11.69
CA ASP A 92 3.58 -6.19 11.81
C ASP A 92 3.21 -7.04 10.58
N VAL A 93 1.95 -7.01 10.16
CA VAL A 93 1.48 -7.69 8.93
C VAL A 93 2.22 -7.17 7.69
N ALA A 94 2.44 -5.85 7.59
CA ALA A 94 3.21 -5.27 6.48
C ALA A 94 4.66 -5.80 6.47
N ASN A 95 5.29 -5.92 7.64
CA ASN A 95 6.66 -6.43 7.75
C ASN A 95 6.75 -7.95 7.53
N GLU A 96 5.74 -8.71 7.92
CA GLU A 96 5.65 -10.15 7.61
C GLU A 96 5.65 -10.38 6.10
N ARG A 97 4.87 -9.61 5.34
CA ARG A 97 4.86 -9.67 3.87
C ARG A 97 6.19 -9.23 3.26
N LEU A 98 6.79 -8.16 3.78
CA LEU A 98 8.09 -7.68 3.30
C LEU A 98 9.21 -8.71 3.55
N ALA A 99 9.09 -9.56 4.56
CA ALA A 99 10.08 -10.59 4.85
C ALA A 99 10.21 -11.63 3.73
N GLU A 100 9.17 -11.82 2.90
CA GLU A 100 9.25 -12.69 1.71
C GLU A 100 10.26 -12.19 0.67
N TYR A 101 10.52 -10.87 0.68
CA TYR A 101 11.45 -10.20 -0.23
C TYR A 101 12.77 -9.81 0.45
N ALA A 102 12.94 -10.20 1.71
CA ALA A 102 14.15 -9.90 2.45
C ALA A 102 15.28 -10.82 1.98
N GLU A 103 16.32 -10.22 1.40
CA GLU A 103 17.59 -10.92 1.20
C GLU A 103 18.44 -10.83 2.47
N ALA A 104 19.13 -11.91 2.81
CA ALA A 104 20.12 -11.88 3.89
C ALA A 104 21.27 -10.94 3.47
N THR A 105 21.21 -9.69 3.90
CA THR A 105 22.35 -8.77 3.76
C THR A 105 23.48 -9.32 4.59
N GLY A 106 24.53 -9.80 3.91
CA GLY A 106 25.67 -10.52 4.48
C GLY A 106 26.35 -9.77 5.63
N ALA A 107 26.91 -10.59 6.54
CA ALA A 107 27.63 -10.19 7.75
C ALA A 107 28.76 -9.18 7.53
#